data_AF-A0A973Q3X8-F1
#
_entry.id   AF-A0A973Q3X8-F1
#
_cell.length_a   1.000
_cell.length_b   1.000
_cell.length_c   1.000
_cell.angle_alpha   90.00
_cell.angle_beta   90.00
_cell.angle_gamma   90.00
#
_symmetry.space_group_name_H-M   'P 1'
#
loop_
_entity.id
_entity.type
_entity.pdbx_description
1 polymer ?
#
loop_
_entity_poly.entity_id
_entity_poly.type
_entity_poly.pdbx_seq_one_letter_code
_entity_poly.pdbx_strand_id
1 'polypeptide(L)'
;LLLDKPLAATVDGAREVVAAVEAAGVRSVVFFTVRFDAAGAAWIARQAAAGGWYTGRADWYGAVFGADANPFAESPWRREKGGLWDVGPHALSVLLPVLGDVTEVAAARGPGDTVHLTLRHGSGASSTSALTLTAPPAGAGVAVEFRGTHGVATYPEGAGLLGEDAYARAVDALLAPGPHACDTRFGLRVTEILAAAEAALG
;
A
#
# COMPACT_ATOMS: atom_id res chain seq x y z
N LEU A 1 7.93 3.93 -17.72
CA LEU A 1 7.20 2.70 -17.34
C LEU A 1 6.19 3.06 -16.26
N LEU A 2 4.89 2.91 -16.53
CA LEU A 2 3.84 3.02 -15.52
C LEU A 2 3.27 1.62 -15.28
N LEU A 3 3.23 1.19 -14.03
CA LEU A 3 2.75 -0.13 -13.60
C LEU A 3 1.68 0.05 -12.53
N ASP A 4 0.69 -0.84 -12.48
CA ASP A 4 -0.21 -0.90 -11.32
C ASP A 4 0.46 -1.67 -10.17
N LYS A 5 -0.01 -1.47 -8.94
CA LYS A 5 0.42 -2.27 -7.78
C LYS A 5 -0.19 -3.69 -7.83
N PRO A 6 0.42 -4.67 -7.12
CA PRO A 6 1.82 -4.66 -6.68
C PRO A 6 2.78 -4.73 -7.88
N LEU A 7 4.05 -4.38 -7.67
CA LEU A 7 5.05 -4.37 -8.75
C LEU A 7 5.17 -5.74 -9.46
N ALA A 8 5.15 -6.80 -8.66
CA ALA A 8 5.08 -8.19 -9.10
C ALA A 8 4.51 -9.06 -7.96
N ALA A 9 4.09 -10.28 -8.31
CA ALA A 9 3.59 -11.27 -7.36
C ALA A 9 4.70 -12.08 -6.65
N THR A 10 5.97 -11.84 -7.00
CA THR A 10 7.15 -12.45 -6.37
C THR A 10 8.26 -11.41 -6.22
N VAL A 11 9.15 -11.62 -5.25
CA VAL A 11 10.30 -10.74 -5.03
C VAL A 11 11.26 -10.78 -6.23
N ASP A 12 11.52 -11.97 -6.78
CA ASP A 12 12.43 -12.10 -7.92
C ASP A 12 11.87 -11.41 -9.16
N GLY A 13 10.57 -11.54 -9.45
CA GLY A 13 9.93 -10.80 -10.53
C GLY A 13 9.98 -9.28 -10.32
N ALA A 14 9.81 -8.81 -9.09
CA ALA A 14 9.97 -7.38 -8.78
C ALA A 14 11.42 -6.90 -8.99
N ARG A 15 12.42 -7.71 -8.63
CA ARG A 15 13.84 -7.41 -8.87
C ARG A 15 14.17 -7.36 -10.36
N GLU A 16 13.63 -8.29 -11.15
CA GLU A 16 13.78 -8.28 -12.61
C GLU A 16 13.23 -6.99 -13.23
N VAL A 17 12.06 -6.53 -12.78
CA VAL A 17 11.49 -5.26 -13.26
C VAL A 17 12.37 -4.07 -12.88
N VAL A 18 12.88 -4.01 -11.65
CA VAL A 18 13.82 -2.95 -11.24
C VAL A 18 15.07 -2.96 -12.11
N ALA A 19 15.70 -4.13 -12.29
CA ALA A 19 16.90 -4.28 -13.10
C ALA A 19 16.67 -3.87 -14.56
N ALA A 20 15.52 -4.24 -15.14
CA ALA A 20 15.15 -3.87 -16.50
C ALA A 20 14.96 -2.35 -16.66
N VAL A 21 14.32 -1.69 -15.69
CA VAL A 21 14.15 -0.23 -15.68
C VAL A 21 15.51 0.48 -15.61
N GLU A 22 16.40 0.02 -14.73
CA GLU A 22 17.74 0.59 -14.56
C GLU A 22 18.60 0.38 -15.82
N ALA A 23 18.61 -0.84 -16.38
CA ALA A 23 19.35 -1.15 -17.60
C ALA A 23 18.85 -0.33 -18.81
N ALA A 24 17.55 -0.07 -18.90
CA ALA A 24 16.97 0.73 -19.96
C ALA A 24 17.12 2.24 -19.74
N GLY A 25 17.51 2.69 -18.55
CA GLY A 25 17.61 4.11 -18.20
C GLY A 25 16.27 4.86 -18.27
N VAL A 26 15.14 4.14 -18.13
CA VAL A 26 13.80 4.74 -18.23
C VAL A 26 13.29 5.18 -16.86
N ARG A 27 12.45 6.23 -16.84
CA ARG A 27 11.71 6.62 -15.62
C ARG A 27 10.61 5.59 -15.32
N SER A 28 10.33 5.36 -14.05
CA SER A 28 9.26 4.45 -13.62
C SER A 28 8.37 5.05 -12.54
N VAL A 29 7.11 4.64 -12.56
CA VAL A 29 6.10 4.91 -11.53
C VAL A 29 5.28 3.63 -11.34
N VAL A 30 5.04 3.28 -10.08
CA VAL A 30 4.09 2.24 -9.65
C VAL A 30 2.88 2.96 -9.06
N PHE A 31 1.70 2.66 -9.59
CA PHE A 31 0.44 3.33 -9.30
C PHE A 31 -0.17 2.82 -8.00
N PHE A 32 0.27 3.40 -6.88
CA PHE A 32 -0.44 3.29 -5.61
C PHE A 32 -1.53 4.34 -5.57
N THR A 33 -2.77 4.01 -5.92
CA THR A 33 -3.88 4.99 -6.11
C THR A 33 -3.93 6.08 -5.02
N VAL A 34 -3.80 5.72 -3.74
CA VAL A 34 -3.82 6.65 -2.59
C VAL A 34 -2.66 7.66 -2.57
N ARG A 35 -1.53 7.33 -3.22
CA ARG A 35 -0.36 8.21 -3.39
C ARG A 35 -0.51 9.18 -4.55
N PHE A 36 -1.53 8.98 -5.38
CA PHE A 36 -1.88 9.86 -6.49
C PHE A 36 -3.28 10.46 -6.34
N ASP A 37 -4.00 10.16 -5.27
CA ASP A 37 -5.12 10.99 -4.82
C ASP A 37 -4.58 12.30 -4.22
N ALA A 38 -5.06 13.46 -4.67
CA ALA A 38 -4.47 14.74 -4.28
C ALA A 38 -4.57 15.00 -2.77
N ALA A 39 -5.73 14.70 -2.17
CA ALA A 39 -5.95 14.87 -0.74
C ALA A 39 -5.12 13.88 0.08
N GLY A 40 -5.12 12.60 -0.32
CA GLY A 40 -4.32 11.55 0.28
C GLY A 40 -2.81 11.83 0.23
N ALA A 41 -2.28 12.11 -0.96
CA ALA A 41 -0.86 12.41 -1.16
C ALA A 41 -0.40 13.62 -0.33
N ALA A 42 -1.18 14.71 -0.33
CA ALA A 42 -0.86 15.89 0.46
C ALA A 42 -0.93 15.61 1.97
N TRP A 43 -1.90 14.79 2.43
CA TRP A 43 -2.00 14.41 3.84
C TRP A 43 -0.80 13.56 4.28
N ILE A 44 -0.41 12.56 3.47
CA ILE A 44 0.75 11.70 3.74
C ILE A 44 2.03 12.54 3.81
N ALA A 45 2.24 13.45 2.86
CA ALA A 45 3.40 14.34 2.85
C ALA A 45 3.45 15.23 4.09
N ARG A 46 2.31 15.77 4.56
CA ARG A 46 2.24 16.53 5.81
C ARG A 46 2.60 15.68 7.03
N GLN A 47 2.13 14.43 7.11
CA GLN A 47 2.44 13.57 8.26
C GLN A 47 3.92 13.15 8.27
N ALA A 48 4.48 12.86 7.10
CA ALA A 48 5.91 12.57 6.95
C ALA A 48 6.77 13.76 7.38
N ALA A 49 6.39 14.99 7.00
CA ALA A 49 7.10 16.20 7.39
C ALA A 49 6.98 16.54 8.89
N ALA A 50 5.84 16.20 9.52
CA ALA A 50 5.61 16.48 10.94
C ALA A 50 6.48 15.61 11.87
N GLY A 51 6.71 14.34 11.52
CA GLY A 51 7.45 13.39 12.36
C GLY A 51 6.85 13.22 13.77
N GLY A 52 7.64 12.64 14.68
CA GLY A 52 7.23 12.46 16.08
C GLY A 52 6.13 11.40 16.30
N TRP A 53 5.88 10.54 15.32
CA TRP A 53 4.91 9.46 15.40
C TRP A 53 5.48 8.26 16.18
N TYR A 54 4.75 7.77 17.18
CA TYR A 54 5.13 6.57 17.93
C TYR A 54 4.48 5.30 17.36
N THR A 55 3.29 5.43 16.76
CA THR A 55 2.61 4.31 16.11
C THR A 55 1.73 4.76 14.94
N GLY A 56 1.46 3.82 14.03
CA GLY A 56 0.43 3.96 13.01
C GLY A 56 -0.49 2.76 12.93
N ARG A 57 -1.64 2.95 12.29
CA ARG A 57 -2.58 1.90 11.91
C ARG A 57 -3.05 2.18 10.49
N ALA A 58 -3.09 1.16 9.65
CA ALA A 58 -3.65 1.25 8.31
C ALA A 58 -4.44 -0.03 8.00
N ASP A 59 -5.76 0.02 8.19
CA ASP A 59 -6.65 -1.09 7.92
C ASP A 59 -7.38 -0.91 6.61
N TRP A 60 -7.50 -2.00 5.86
CA TRP A 60 -8.13 -2.06 4.55
C TRP A 60 -9.06 -3.27 4.48
N TYR A 61 -10.36 -3.00 4.65
CA TYR A 61 -11.42 -3.98 4.60
C TYR A 61 -12.15 -3.87 3.26
N GLY A 62 -11.69 -4.63 2.27
CA GLY A 62 -12.35 -4.76 0.98
C GLY A 62 -13.50 -5.77 1.02
N ALA A 63 -14.55 -5.51 0.25
CA ALA A 63 -15.67 -6.43 0.01
C ALA A 63 -15.77 -6.78 -1.49
N VAL A 64 -14.67 -7.24 -2.07
CA VAL A 64 -14.56 -7.42 -3.54
C VAL A 64 -15.52 -8.50 -4.05
N PHE A 65 -15.77 -9.53 -3.25
CA PHE A 65 -16.58 -10.69 -3.63
C PHE A 65 -18.04 -10.63 -3.13
N GLY A 66 -18.39 -9.59 -2.36
CA GLY A 66 -19.69 -9.51 -1.66
C GLY A 66 -20.71 -8.54 -2.26
N ALA A 67 -20.34 -7.80 -3.32
CA ALA A 67 -21.22 -6.82 -3.95
C ALA A 67 -21.61 -7.26 -5.37
N ASP A 68 -22.90 -7.13 -5.70
CA ASP A 68 -23.39 -7.33 -7.06
C ASP A 68 -22.68 -6.33 -8.00
N ALA A 69 -22.16 -6.84 -9.12
CA ALA A 69 -21.46 -6.09 -10.18
C ALA A 69 -20.06 -5.49 -9.84
N ASN A 70 -19.33 -6.00 -8.85
CA ASN A 70 -17.92 -5.63 -8.71
C ASN A 70 -17.10 -6.17 -9.91
N PRO A 71 -16.43 -5.31 -10.71
CA PRO A 71 -15.71 -5.75 -11.91
C PRO A 71 -14.50 -6.66 -11.61
N PHE A 72 -14.06 -6.72 -10.35
CA PHE A 72 -12.94 -7.55 -9.91
C PHE A 72 -13.37 -8.84 -9.20
N ALA A 73 -14.68 -9.10 -9.04
CA ALA A 73 -15.19 -10.26 -8.32
C ALA A 73 -14.70 -11.60 -8.91
N GLU A 74 -14.54 -11.67 -10.23
CA GLU A 74 -14.10 -12.88 -10.93
C GLU A 74 -12.59 -12.95 -11.16
N SER A 75 -11.80 -12.10 -10.48
CA SER A 75 -10.35 -12.06 -10.63
C SER A 75 -9.68 -13.29 -9.97
N PRO A 76 -9.06 -14.20 -10.75
CA PRO A 76 -8.50 -15.44 -10.19
C PRO A 76 -7.35 -15.18 -9.22
N TRP A 77 -6.46 -14.23 -9.56
CA TRP A 77 -5.30 -13.91 -8.72
C TRP A 77 -5.71 -13.32 -7.35
N ARG A 78 -6.79 -12.53 -7.28
CA ARG A 78 -7.30 -11.99 -6.00
C ARG A 78 -7.86 -13.08 -5.11
N ARG A 79 -8.48 -14.11 -5.69
CA ARG A 79 -8.95 -15.28 -4.94
C ARG A 79 -7.78 -16.12 -4.42
N GLU A 80 -6.70 -16.23 -5.20
CA GLU A 80 -5.50 -16.97 -4.80
C GLU A 80 -4.65 -16.22 -3.76
N LYS A 81 -4.40 -14.92 -3.98
CA LYS A 81 -3.45 -14.12 -3.20
C LYS A 81 -4.09 -13.32 -2.06
N GLY A 82 -5.40 -13.07 -2.13
CA GLY A 82 -6.18 -12.44 -1.06
C GLY A 82 -5.79 -11.00 -0.69
N GLY A 83 -6.34 -10.54 0.43
CA GLY A 83 -6.19 -9.17 0.93
C GLY A 83 -4.75 -8.74 1.20
N LEU A 84 -3.88 -9.65 1.63
CA LEU A 84 -2.47 -9.34 1.86
C LEU A 84 -1.84 -8.72 0.60
N TRP A 85 -1.99 -9.37 -0.56
CA TRP A 85 -1.34 -8.93 -1.78
C TRP A 85 -2.10 -7.85 -2.55
N ASP A 86 -3.43 -7.79 -2.45
CA ASP A 86 -4.20 -6.77 -3.16
C ASP A 86 -4.28 -5.43 -2.40
N VAL A 87 -4.59 -5.45 -1.10
CA VAL A 87 -4.76 -4.22 -0.32
C VAL A 87 -3.60 -3.91 0.63
N GLY A 88 -2.72 -4.87 0.92
CA GLY A 88 -1.46 -4.60 1.62
C GLY A 88 -0.57 -3.52 0.97
N PRO A 89 -0.43 -3.47 -0.37
CA PRO A 89 0.25 -2.36 -1.03
C PRO A 89 -0.31 -0.99 -0.68
N HIS A 90 -1.63 -0.85 -0.49
CA HIS A 90 -2.24 0.42 -0.10
C HIS A 90 -1.80 0.82 1.31
N ALA A 91 -1.95 -0.08 2.29
CA ALA A 91 -1.53 0.15 3.66
C ALA A 91 -0.04 0.53 3.76
N LEU A 92 0.84 -0.25 3.13
CA LEU A 92 2.28 0.00 3.12
C LEU A 92 2.64 1.32 2.42
N SER A 93 1.94 1.66 1.34
CA SER A 93 2.18 2.92 0.63
C SER A 93 1.94 4.16 1.49
N VAL A 94 1.09 4.07 2.51
CA VAL A 94 0.79 5.15 3.46
C VAL A 94 1.72 5.11 4.68
N LEU A 95 2.02 3.93 5.21
CA LEU A 95 2.82 3.77 6.42
C LEU A 95 4.31 4.10 6.19
N LEU A 96 4.90 3.59 5.11
CA LEU A 96 6.36 3.69 4.88
C LEU A 96 6.87 5.13 4.77
N PRO A 97 6.22 6.07 4.06
CA PRO A 97 6.70 7.45 3.99
C PRO A 97 6.65 8.19 5.34
N VAL A 98 5.77 7.78 6.25
CA VAL A 98 5.53 8.48 7.52
C VAL A 98 6.34 7.89 8.66
N LEU A 99 6.44 6.56 8.71
CA LEU A 99 7.10 5.84 9.80
C LEU A 99 8.49 5.33 9.42
N GLY A 100 8.90 5.42 8.15
CA GLY A 100 10.14 4.86 7.64
C GLY A 100 10.01 3.40 7.23
N ASP A 101 11.12 2.83 6.75
CA ASP A 101 11.14 1.45 6.24
C ASP A 101 10.84 0.43 7.34
N VAL A 102 10.22 -0.69 6.96
CA VAL A 102 9.92 -1.80 7.86
C VAL A 102 11.17 -2.64 8.09
N THR A 103 11.48 -2.95 9.35
CA THR A 103 12.63 -3.75 9.76
C THR A 103 12.25 -5.14 10.26
N GLU A 104 11.06 -5.30 10.82
CA GLU A 104 10.53 -6.57 11.32
C GLU A 104 9.04 -6.69 10.98
N VAL A 105 8.60 -7.90 10.63
CA VAL A 105 7.22 -8.22 10.27
C VAL A 105 6.74 -9.40 11.11
N ALA A 106 5.56 -9.27 11.70
CA ALA A 106 4.79 -10.39 12.24
C ALA A 106 3.42 -10.40 11.57
N ALA A 107 2.90 -11.60 11.27
CA ALA A 107 1.64 -11.78 10.58
C ALA A 107 0.79 -12.86 11.25
N ALA A 108 -0.53 -12.70 11.20
CA ALA A 108 -1.49 -13.71 11.67
C ALA A 108 -2.70 -13.78 10.73
N ARG A 109 -3.26 -14.97 10.55
CA ARG A 109 -4.50 -15.19 9.77
C ARG A 109 -5.72 -14.82 10.62
N GLY A 110 -6.69 -14.16 10.00
CA GLY A 110 -8.03 -13.91 10.54
C GLY A 110 -9.11 -14.65 9.74
N PRO A 111 -10.39 -14.31 9.94
CA PRO A 111 -11.50 -14.88 9.16
C PRO A 111 -11.38 -14.59 7.66
N GLY A 112 -11.80 -15.55 6.82
CA GLY A 112 -11.72 -15.40 5.36
C GLY A 112 -10.28 -15.28 4.88
N ASP A 113 -10.00 -14.26 4.08
CA ASP A 113 -8.65 -13.92 3.60
C ASP A 113 -7.95 -12.86 4.47
N THR A 114 -8.48 -12.58 5.67
CA THR A 114 -7.93 -11.54 6.54
C THR A 114 -6.53 -11.88 6.98
N VAL A 115 -5.62 -10.91 6.84
CA VAL A 115 -4.28 -10.94 7.41
C VAL A 115 -4.09 -9.75 8.33
N HIS A 116 -3.65 -10.01 9.55
CA HIS A 116 -3.24 -9.01 10.52
C HIS A 116 -1.71 -8.89 10.51
N LEU A 117 -1.20 -7.66 10.39
CA LEU A 117 0.23 -7.36 10.43
C LEU A 117 0.59 -6.54 11.66
N THR A 118 1.74 -6.83 12.24
CA THR A 118 2.48 -5.92 13.13
C THR A 118 3.84 -5.65 12.50
N LEU A 119 4.19 -4.38 12.36
CA LEU A 119 5.38 -3.90 11.65
C LEU A 119 6.23 -3.06 12.59
N ARG A 120 7.55 -3.29 12.61
CA ARG A 120 8.50 -2.36 13.23
C ARG A 120 9.17 -1.53 12.15
N HIS A 121 9.41 -0.26 12.43
CA HIS A 121 10.00 0.67 11.48
C HIS A 121 11.38 1.16 11.93
N GLY A 122 12.22 1.52 10.96
CA GLY A 122 13.56 2.06 11.19
C GLY A 122 13.58 3.39 11.97
N SER A 123 12.46 4.10 12.04
CA SER A 123 12.31 5.28 12.91
C SER A 123 12.20 4.95 14.41
N GLY A 124 12.00 3.66 14.76
CA GLY A 124 11.66 3.21 16.11
C GLY A 124 10.15 3.08 16.36
N ALA A 125 9.29 3.56 15.45
CA ALA A 125 7.84 3.39 15.54
C ALA A 125 7.41 1.95 15.22
N SER A 126 6.19 1.59 15.65
CA SER A 126 5.49 0.38 15.21
C SER A 126 4.22 0.71 14.44
N SER A 127 3.69 -0.23 13.65
CA SER A 127 2.35 -0.08 13.09
C SER A 127 1.61 -1.40 12.98
N THR A 128 0.29 -1.31 12.80
CA THR A 128 -0.58 -2.46 12.55
C THR A 128 -1.40 -2.28 11.28
N SER A 129 -1.81 -3.40 10.68
CA SER A 129 -2.75 -3.42 9.57
C SER A 129 -3.66 -4.65 9.64
N ALA A 130 -4.94 -4.47 9.34
CA ALA A 130 -5.85 -5.56 8.99
C ALA A 130 -6.20 -5.47 7.50
N LEU A 131 -5.99 -6.56 6.76
CA LEU A 131 -6.05 -6.59 5.30
C LEU A 131 -6.96 -7.72 4.83
N THR A 132 -8.04 -7.41 4.10
CA THR A 132 -8.99 -8.42 3.61
C THR A 132 -9.72 -7.95 2.35
N LEU A 133 -10.12 -8.88 1.48
CA LEU A 133 -11.08 -8.65 0.39
C LEU A 133 -12.45 -9.29 0.64
N THR A 134 -12.58 -10.01 1.75
CA THR A 134 -13.76 -10.81 2.13
C THR A 134 -14.54 -10.18 3.29
N ALA A 135 -14.32 -8.90 3.58
CA ALA A 135 -15.13 -8.20 4.56
C ALA A 135 -16.63 -8.23 4.15
N PRO A 136 -17.56 -8.42 5.10
CA PRO A 136 -18.97 -8.18 4.84
C PRO A 136 -19.16 -6.74 4.30
N PRO A 137 -20.01 -6.50 3.29
CA PRO A 137 -20.15 -5.16 2.69
C PRO A 137 -20.43 -4.04 3.69
N ALA A 138 -21.22 -4.30 4.74
CA ALA A 138 -21.52 -3.34 5.80
C ALA A 138 -20.33 -3.05 6.76
N GLY A 139 -19.32 -3.94 6.79
CA GLY A 139 -18.09 -3.80 7.56
C GLY A 139 -16.87 -3.44 6.72
N ALA A 140 -17.05 -3.19 5.42
CA ALA A 140 -15.99 -2.74 4.53
C ALA A 140 -15.61 -1.28 4.83
N GLY A 141 -14.37 -0.92 4.55
CA GLY A 141 -13.88 0.43 4.78
C GLY A 141 -12.36 0.52 4.91
N VAL A 142 -11.89 1.76 4.95
CA VAL A 142 -10.48 2.09 5.12
C VAL A 142 -10.35 2.92 6.38
N ALA A 143 -9.36 2.61 7.21
CA ALA A 143 -9.07 3.38 8.40
C ALA A 143 -7.56 3.52 8.58
N VAL A 144 -7.05 4.74 8.43
CA VAL A 144 -5.64 5.06 8.67
C VAL A 144 -5.51 6.13 9.75
N GLU A 145 -4.60 5.91 10.69
CA GLU A 145 -4.35 6.78 11.83
C GLU A 145 -2.87 6.76 12.22
N PHE A 146 -2.33 7.91 12.59
CA PHE A 146 -1.04 8.03 13.26
C PHE A 146 -1.20 8.65 14.64
N ARG A 147 -0.43 8.16 15.62
CA ARG A 147 -0.40 8.71 16.99
C ARG A 147 1.03 9.04 17.39
N GLY A 148 1.22 10.20 18.00
CA GLY A 148 2.54 10.78 18.21
C GLY A 148 2.56 11.94 19.19
N THR A 149 3.71 12.61 19.25
CA THR A 149 3.94 13.79 20.11
C THR A 149 2.98 14.95 19.82
N HIS A 150 2.39 14.98 18.61
CA HIS A 150 1.45 16.00 18.17
C HIS A 150 -0.02 15.56 18.27
N GLY A 151 -0.30 14.44 18.96
CA GLY A 151 -1.64 13.89 19.11
C GLY A 151 -1.96 12.82 18.07
N VAL A 152 -3.17 12.89 17.49
CA VAL A 152 -3.70 11.89 16.55
C VAL A 152 -4.00 12.54 15.21
N ALA A 153 -3.53 11.91 14.12
CA ALA A 153 -3.86 12.29 12.75
C ALA A 153 -4.62 11.16 12.07
N THR A 154 -5.84 11.45 11.59
CA THR A 154 -6.70 10.50 10.89
C THR A 154 -6.73 10.82 9.40
N TYR A 155 -6.79 9.78 8.57
CA TYR A 155 -6.91 9.92 7.13
C TYR A 155 -8.16 10.73 6.76
N PRO A 156 -8.09 11.62 5.74
CA PRO A 156 -9.26 12.39 5.33
C PRO A 156 -10.36 11.47 4.79
N GLU A 157 -11.59 11.69 5.25
CA GLU A 157 -12.75 11.04 4.68
C GLU A 157 -12.88 11.38 3.19
N GLY A 158 -13.18 10.39 2.36
CA GLY A 158 -13.35 10.56 0.92
C GLY A 158 -12.05 10.66 0.09
N ALA A 159 -10.87 10.67 0.72
CA ALA A 159 -9.60 10.59 0.00
C ALA A 159 -9.42 9.19 -0.63
N GLY A 160 -9.08 9.14 -1.92
CA GLY A 160 -8.85 7.88 -2.66
C GLY A 160 -10.07 7.31 -3.39
N LEU A 161 -11.15 8.08 -3.54
CA LEU A 161 -12.40 7.64 -4.19
C LEU A 161 -12.45 7.87 -5.71
N LEU A 162 -11.52 8.63 -6.31
CA LEU A 162 -11.53 8.97 -7.74
C LEU A 162 -10.30 8.40 -8.47
N GLY A 163 -10.45 7.20 -9.05
CA GLY A 163 -9.36 6.46 -9.70
C GLY A 163 -8.82 7.13 -10.98
N GLU A 164 -9.68 7.75 -11.78
CA GLU A 164 -9.29 8.35 -13.08
C GLU A 164 -8.37 9.56 -12.90
N ASP A 165 -8.74 10.49 -12.01
CA ASP A 165 -7.93 11.66 -11.68
C ASP A 165 -6.58 11.26 -11.05
N ALA A 166 -6.57 10.22 -10.22
CA ALA A 166 -5.34 9.70 -9.65
C ALA A 166 -4.43 9.10 -10.74
N TYR A 167 -5.00 8.37 -11.70
CA TYR A 167 -4.23 7.81 -12.80
C TYR A 167 -3.64 8.89 -13.69
N ALA A 168 -4.39 9.94 -14.02
CA ALA A 168 -3.88 11.10 -14.75
C ALA A 168 -2.68 11.74 -14.03
N ARG A 169 -2.75 11.93 -12.71
CA ARG A 169 -1.63 12.43 -11.91
C ARG A 169 -0.42 11.49 -11.87
N ALA A 170 -0.63 10.18 -11.96
CA ALA A 170 0.46 9.22 -12.09
C ALA A 170 1.17 9.33 -13.45
N VAL A 171 0.43 9.60 -14.53
CA VAL A 171 0.99 9.92 -15.84
C VAL A 171 1.79 11.21 -15.78
N ASP A 172 1.25 12.27 -15.18
CA ASP A 172 1.97 13.54 -15.00
C ASP A 172 3.27 13.34 -14.21
N ALA A 173 3.23 12.55 -13.14
CA ALA A 173 4.40 12.23 -12.33
C ALA A 173 5.46 11.44 -13.11
N LEU A 174 5.06 10.56 -14.03
CA LEU A 174 5.98 9.86 -14.92
C LEU A 174 6.64 10.81 -15.94
N LEU A 175 5.91 11.82 -16.40
CA LEU A 175 6.40 12.82 -17.35
C LEU A 175 7.29 13.88 -16.69
N ALA A 176 7.11 14.14 -15.39
CA ALA A 176 7.91 15.08 -14.60
C ALA A 176 9.40 14.66 -14.48
N PRO A 177 10.34 15.62 -14.46
CA PRO A 177 11.77 15.31 -14.40
C PRO A 177 12.17 14.68 -13.05
N GLY A 178 13.15 13.77 -13.09
CA GLY A 178 13.67 13.08 -11.92
C GLY A 178 12.89 11.81 -11.52
N PRO A 179 13.40 11.05 -10.54
CA PRO A 179 12.72 9.88 -10.02
C PRO A 179 11.53 10.27 -9.13
N HIS A 180 10.44 9.51 -9.20
CA HIS A 180 9.30 9.67 -8.31
C HIS A 180 9.44 8.79 -7.06
N ALA A 181 8.89 9.21 -5.92
CA ALA A 181 8.95 8.44 -4.66
C ALA A 181 8.16 7.11 -4.70
N CYS A 182 7.34 6.91 -5.74
CA CYS A 182 6.64 5.64 -6.02
C CYS A 182 7.24 4.97 -7.27
N ASP A 183 8.56 4.98 -7.43
CA ASP A 183 9.23 4.27 -8.52
C ASP A 183 9.24 2.74 -8.29
N THR A 184 9.89 2.01 -9.20
CA THR A 184 10.02 0.55 -9.08
C THR A 184 10.84 0.10 -7.86
N ARG A 185 11.71 0.94 -7.29
CA ARG A 185 12.44 0.59 -6.07
C ARG A 185 11.52 0.58 -4.86
N PHE A 186 10.64 1.58 -4.77
CA PHE A 186 9.58 1.59 -3.77
C PHE A 186 8.62 0.40 -3.97
N GLY A 187 8.24 0.11 -5.21
CA GLY A 187 7.43 -1.07 -5.55
C GLY A 187 8.06 -2.39 -5.11
N LEU A 188 9.36 -2.57 -5.35
CA LEU A 188 10.11 -3.75 -4.90
C LEU A 188 10.10 -3.86 -3.38
N ARG A 189 10.34 -2.77 -2.66
CA ARG A 189 10.35 -2.80 -1.19
C ARG A 189 9.00 -3.20 -0.62
N VAL A 190 7.90 -2.69 -1.18
CA VAL A 190 6.55 -3.12 -0.82
C VAL A 190 6.38 -4.63 -1.06
N THR A 191 6.77 -5.14 -2.24
CA THR A 191 6.70 -6.58 -2.55
C THR A 191 7.52 -7.44 -1.58
N GLU A 192 8.70 -6.99 -1.16
CA GLU A 192 9.53 -7.71 -0.17
C GLU A 192 8.85 -7.81 1.20
N ILE A 193 8.18 -6.74 1.65
CA ILE A 193 7.45 -6.74 2.93
C ILE A 193 6.23 -7.68 2.84
N LEU A 194 5.51 -7.68 1.71
CA LEU A 194 4.38 -8.59 1.50
C LEU A 194 4.81 -10.05 1.47
N ALA A 195 5.92 -10.36 0.81
CA ALA A 195 6.49 -11.71 0.80
C ALA A 195 6.96 -12.15 2.18
N ALA A 196 7.58 -11.26 2.96
CA ALA A 196 7.97 -11.54 4.35
C ALA A 196 6.75 -11.79 5.24
N ALA A 197 5.68 -11.02 5.07
CA ALA A 197 4.41 -11.25 5.76
C ALA A 197 3.78 -12.59 5.37
N GLU A 198 3.74 -12.92 4.08
CA GLU A 198 3.22 -14.22 3.58
C GLU A 198 4.00 -15.39 4.18
N ALA A 199 5.33 -15.32 4.18
CA ALA A 199 6.19 -16.36 4.77
C ALA A 199 5.97 -16.52 6.29
N ALA A 200 5.66 -15.43 7.00
CA ALA A 200 5.36 -15.47 8.44
C ALA A 200 4.03 -16.15 8.78
N LEU A 201 3.14 -16.35 7.80
CA LEU A 201 1.85 -17.03 8.01
C LEU A 201 1.93 -18.56 7.93
N GLY A 202 3.11 -19.12 7.57
CA GLY A 202 3.29 -20.53 7.24
C GLY A 202 2.49 -20.98 6.02
#